data_AF-Q9RXQ9-F1
#
_entry.id   AF-Q9RXQ9-F1
#
_cell.length_a   1.000
_cell.length_b   1.000
_cell.length_c   1.000
_cell.angle_alpha   90.00
_cell.angle_beta   90.00
_cell.angle_gamma   90.00
#
_symmetry.space_group_name_H-M   'P 1'
#
loop_
_entity.id
_entity.type
_entity.pdbx_description
1 polymer ?
#
loop_
_entity_poly.entity_id
_entity_poly.type
_entity_poly.pdbx_seq_one_letter_code
_entity_poly.pdbx_strand_id
1 'polypeptide(L)'
;MSAPLFPDLRLQSVAALLREGAGEWRTLGVTRIRVFGSVARGEADAASDVDLLVDFAPGAEVGLLHLMRVKAVLEHLLARRVDAVTEASLRAPLRGEILADAVDVMDVPATLAPTHRPKRWRWRLFDLLATLDRLFALTAPLTLTTFQMREEVQDAALLGLLRLGETTKYIPQSVQDRHPELPWAYLRDIRNLIAHDYFSIDPVLVWHTVRDELPALRPLLQALADSPELDLIPSPRP
;
A
#
# COMPACT_ATOMS: atom_id res chain seq x y z
N MET A 1 1.46 -2.12 -39.07
CA MET A 1 1.66 -1.32 -37.84
C MET A 1 1.53 -2.27 -36.67
N SER A 2 2.61 -2.53 -35.94
CA SER A 2 2.58 -3.43 -34.79
C SER A 2 1.80 -2.73 -33.67
N ALA A 3 0.74 -3.36 -33.17
CA ALA A 3 0.02 -2.87 -32.00
C ALA A 3 1.02 -2.73 -30.84
N PRO A 4 0.93 -1.69 -30.00
CA PRO A 4 1.83 -1.56 -28.86
C PRO A 4 1.73 -2.83 -28.00
N LEU A 5 2.90 -3.35 -27.59
CA LEU A 5 3.04 -4.57 -26.78
C LEU A 5 2.29 -4.50 -25.44
N PHE A 6 1.83 -3.31 -25.04
CA PHE A 6 1.04 -3.06 -23.85
C PHE A 6 -0.14 -2.15 -24.21
N PRO A 7 -1.33 -2.37 -23.64
CA PRO A 7 -2.46 -1.49 -23.87
C PRO A 7 -2.16 -0.07 -23.39
N ASP A 8 -2.83 0.89 -23.99
CA ASP A 8 -2.81 2.27 -23.53
C ASP A 8 -3.36 2.34 -22.08
N LEU A 9 -2.69 3.09 -21.19
CA LEU A 9 -3.08 3.26 -19.80
C LEU A 9 -4.17 4.32 -19.58
N ARG A 10 -4.74 4.86 -20.66
CA ARG A 10 -5.98 5.63 -20.57
C ARG A 10 -7.08 4.78 -19.94
N LEU A 11 -7.82 5.40 -19.02
CA LEU A 11 -8.95 4.78 -18.32
C LEU A 11 -9.94 4.10 -19.28
N GLN A 12 -10.24 4.73 -20.42
CA GLN A 12 -11.17 4.18 -21.40
C GLN A 12 -10.68 2.86 -21.99
N SER A 13 -9.38 2.76 -22.27
CA SER A 13 -8.74 1.55 -22.80
C SER A 13 -8.72 0.43 -21.75
N VAL A 14 -8.31 0.75 -20.51
CA VAL A 14 -8.30 -0.20 -19.40
C VAL A 14 -9.71 -0.73 -19.11
N ALA A 15 -10.70 0.15 -19.02
CA ALA A 15 -12.07 -0.23 -18.76
C ALA A 15 -12.70 -1.03 -19.92
N ALA A 16 -12.34 -0.75 -21.17
CA ALA A 16 -12.80 -1.53 -22.31
C ALA A 16 -12.32 -2.99 -22.23
N LEU A 17 -11.03 -3.22 -21.97
CA LEU A 17 -10.48 -4.57 -21.81
C LEU A 17 -11.13 -5.34 -20.65
N LEU A 18 -11.30 -4.67 -19.50
CA LEU A 18 -11.97 -5.27 -18.35
C LEU A 18 -13.45 -5.59 -18.63
N ARG A 19 -14.12 -4.76 -19.43
CA ARG A 19 -15.51 -4.98 -19.84
C ARG A 19 -15.65 -6.12 -20.84
N GLU A 20 -14.73 -6.24 -21.80
CA GLU A 20 -14.67 -7.34 -22.75
C GLU A 20 -14.43 -8.68 -22.04
N GLY A 21 -13.51 -8.71 -21.06
CA GLY A 21 -13.24 -9.87 -20.20
C GLY A 21 -14.29 -10.15 -19.12
N ALA A 22 -15.46 -9.49 -19.15
CA ALA A 22 -16.41 -9.57 -18.06
C ALA A 22 -17.04 -10.95 -17.84
N GLY A 23 -17.00 -11.83 -18.84
CA GLY A 23 -17.35 -13.23 -18.62
C GLY A 23 -16.42 -13.90 -17.62
N GLU A 24 -15.11 -13.66 -17.74
CA GLU A 24 -14.09 -14.37 -16.97
C GLU A 24 -14.15 -14.01 -15.48
N TRP A 25 -14.08 -12.72 -15.14
CA TRP A 25 -14.11 -12.34 -13.73
C TRP A 25 -15.47 -12.54 -13.06
N ARG A 26 -16.59 -12.53 -13.81
CA ARG A 26 -17.92 -12.88 -13.25
C ARG A 26 -18.02 -14.35 -12.86
N THR A 27 -17.37 -15.26 -13.59
CA THR A 27 -17.32 -16.68 -13.18
C THR A 27 -16.57 -16.89 -11.86
N LEU A 28 -15.70 -15.95 -11.50
CA LEU A 28 -15.04 -15.88 -10.20
C LEU A 28 -15.88 -15.15 -9.13
N GLY A 29 -17.15 -14.87 -9.39
CA GLY A 29 -18.06 -14.25 -8.40
C GLY A 29 -17.81 -12.76 -8.15
N VAL A 30 -16.99 -12.11 -8.97
CA VAL A 30 -16.83 -10.64 -8.95
C VAL A 30 -18.09 -10.00 -9.52
N THR A 31 -18.71 -9.11 -8.75
CA THR A 31 -19.93 -8.39 -9.13
C THR A 31 -19.64 -7.02 -9.72
N ARG A 32 -18.53 -6.40 -9.32
CA ARG A 32 -18.14 -5.06 -9.75
C ARG A 32 -16.63 -4.89 -9.76
N ILE A 33 -16.13 -4.18 -10.76
CA ILE A 33 -14.74 -3.72 -10.83
C ILE A 33 -14.75 -2.20 -11.01
N ARG A 34 -13.96 -1.49 -10.20
CA ARG A 34 -13.72 -0.05 -10.38
C ARG A 34 -12.23 0.22 -10.50
N VAL A 35 -11.84 1.07 -11.44
CA VAL A 35 -10.46 1.55 -11.58
C VAL A 35 -10.28 2.77 -10.67
N PHE A 36 -9.21 2.82 -9.89
CA PHE A 36 -8.85 4.00 -9.11
C PHE A 36 -7.38 4.38 -9.37
N GLY A 37 -6.82 5.30 -8.57
CA GLY A 37 -5.38 5.57 -8.61
C GLY A 37 -4.91 6.37 -9.84
N SER A 38 -3.70 6.10 -10.31
CA SER A 38 -3.07 6.87 -11.40
C SER A 38 -3.85 6.79 -12.71
N VAL A 39 -4.40 5.62 -13.05
CA VAL A 39 -5.18 5.39 -14.28
C VAL A 39 -6.47 6.21 -14.26
N ALA A 40 -7.23 6.16 -13.16
CA ALA A 40 -8.47 6.92 -13.03
C ALA A 40 -8.23 8.45 -13.05
N ARG A 41 -7.05 8.89 -12.60
CA ARG A 41 -6.66 10.31 -12.57
C ARG A 41 -5.98 10.79 -13.86
N GLY A 42 -5.69 9.90 -14.81
CA GLY A 42 -4.96 10.23 -16.03
C GLY A 42 -3.47 10.56 -15.79
N GLU A 43 -2.92 10.11 -14.67
CA GLU A 43 -1.53 10.32 -14.24
C GLU A 43 -0.65 9.08 -14.50
N ALA A 44 -1.21 8.01 -15.06
CA ALA A 44 -0.49 6.74 -15.26
C ALA A 44 0.59 6.86 -16.34
N ASP A 45 1.77 6.34 -16.03
CA ASP A 45 2.91 6.23 -16.94
C ASP A 45 3.22 4.76 -17.30
N ALA A 46 4.21 4.52 -18.15
CA ALA A 46 4.54 3.16 -18.61
C ALA A 46 4.96 2.19 -17.49
N ALA A 47 5.39 2.70 -16.33
CA ALA A 47 5.80 1.89 -15.17
C ALA A 47 4.64 1.64 -14.20
N SER A 48 3.51 2.34 -14.37
CA SER A 48 2.35 2.26 -13.49
C SER A 48 1.65 0.89 -13.57
N ASP A 49 1.25 0.39 -12.41
CA ASP A 49 0.28 -0.67 -12.24
C ASP A 49 -1.16 -0.15 -12.39
N VAL A 50 -2.11 -1.08 -12.47
CA VAL A 50 -3.54 -0.76 -12.52
C VAL A 50 -4.18 -1.08 -11.18
N ASP A 51 -4.56 -0.03 -10.45
CA ASP A 51 -5.28 -0.11 -9.18
C ASP A 51 -6.78 -0.44 -9.39
N LEU A 52 -7.23 -1.58 -8.86
CA LEU A 52 -8.61 -2.05 -9.03
C LEU A 52 -9.31 -2.34 -7.69
N LEU A 53 -10.50 -1.78 -7.52
CA LEU A 53 -11.46 -2.23 -6.51
C LEU A 53 -12.28 -3.37 -7.09
N VAL A 54 -12.32 -4.48 -6.37
CA VAL A 54 -13.08 -5.68 -6.71
C VAL A 54 -14.13 -5.90 -5.64
N ASP A 55 -15.39 -5.92 -6.05
CA ASP A 55 -16.51 -6.26 -5.17
C ASP A 55 -17.04 -7.66 -5.51
N PHE A 56 -17.44 -8.37 -4.47
CA PHE A 56 -18.07 -9.68 -4.56
C PHE A 56 -19.54 -9.59 -4.13
N ALA A 57 -20.32 -10.64 -4.38
CA ALA A 57 -21.69 -10.69 -3.90
C ALA A 57 -21.74 -10.56 -2.35
N PRO A 58 -22.73 -9.86 -1.78
CA PRO A 58 -22.92 -9.81 -0.34
C PRO A 58 -23.00 -11.22 0.26
N GLY A 59 -22.24 -11.48 1.32
CA GLY A 59 -22.16 -12.80 1.95
C GLY A 59 -21.28 -13.82 1.24
N ALA A 60 -20.57 -13.44 0.16
CA ALA A 60 -19.60 -14.32 -0.48
C ALA A 60 -18.41 -14.62 0.46
N GLU A 61 -18.12 -15.91 0.65
CA GLU A 61 -16.95 -16.37 1.40
C GLU A 61 -15.71 -16.33 0.50
N VAL A 62 -15.04 -15.17 0.47
CA VAL A 62 -13.88 -14.93 -0.39
C VAL A 62 -12.61 -14.84 0.44
N GLY A 63 -11.74 -15.84 0.28
CA GLY A 63 -10.40 -15.85 0.87
C GLY A 63 -9.33 -15.19 -0.02
N LEU A 64 -8.15 -14.95 0.54
CA LEU A 64 -7.02 -14.33 -0.18
C LEU A 64 -6.58 -15.11 -1.43
N LEU A 65 -6.59 -16.45 -1.39
CA LEU A 65 -6.28 -17.27 -2.58
C LEU A 65 -7.28 -17.05 -3.71
N HIS A 66 -8.55 -16.80 -3.38
CA HIS A 66 -9.56 -16.47 -4.36
C HIS A 66 -9.30 -15.10 -4.99
N LEU A 67 -9.00 -14.10 -4.17
CA LEU A 67 -8.60 -12.77 -4.65
C LEU A 67 -7.36 -12.84 -5.56
N MET A 68 -6.38 -13.70 -5.26
CA MET A 68 -5.20 -13.90 -6.12
C MET A 68 -5.55 -14.51 -7.48
N ARG A 69 -6.53 -15.43 -7.55
CA ARG A 69 -7.05 -15.94 -8.83
C ARG A 69 -7.73 -14.85 -9.65
N VAL A 70 -8.55 -14.02 -8.99
CA VAL A 70 -9.16 -12.85 -9.63
C VAL A 70 -8.07 -11.94 -10.18
N LYS A 71 -7.10 -11.55 -9.34
CA LYS A 71 -5.95 -10.74 -9.75
C LYS A 71 -5.24 -11.33 -10.98
N ALA A 72 -4.95 -12.63 -11.01
CA ALA A 72 -4.29 -13.28 -12.14
C ALA A 72 -5.08 -13.16 -13.46
N VAL A 73 -6.42 -13.30 -13.41
CA VAL A 73 -7.28 -13.06 -14.58
C VAL A 73 -7.22 -11.60 -15.02
N LEU A 74 -7.30 -10.65 -14.09
CA LEU A 74 -7.25 -9.23 -14.42
C LEU A 74 -5.88 -8.81 -14.99
N GLU A 75 -4.79 -9.38 -14.49
CA GLU A 75 -3.44 -9.18 -15.04
C GLU A 75 -3.30 -9.75 -16.45
N HIS A 76 -3.91 -10.91 -16.71
CA HIS A 76 -3.94 -11.51 -18.04
C HIS A 76 -4.69 -10.62 -19.04
N LEU A 77 -5.89 -10.15 -18.67
CA LEU A 77 -6.71 -9.25 -19.50
C LEU A 77 -6.00 -7.93 -19.82
N LEU A 78 -5.21 -7.41 -18.88
CA LEU A 78 -4.53 -6.11 -19.02
C LEU A 78 -3.08 -6.23 -19.53
N ALA A 79 -2.56 -7.46 -19.65
CA ALA A 79 -1.16 -7.75 -19.94
C ALA A 79 -0.18 -6.94 -19.07
N ARG A 80 -0.54 -6.72 -17.80
CA ARG A 80 0.18 -5.85 -16.86
C ARG A 80 -0.12 -6.21 -15.42
N ARG A 81 0.73 -5.73 -14.52
CA ARG A 81 0.52 -5.83 -13.07
C ARG A 81 -0.73 -5.07 -12.65
N VAL A 82 -1.48 -5.69 -11.74
CA VAL A 82 -2.72 -5.18 -11.18
C VAL A 82 -2.66 -5.24 -9.67
N ASP A 83 -2.99 -4.14 -9.00
CA ASP A 83 -3.17 -4.10 -7.55
C ASP A 83 -4.68 -4.18 -7.24
N ALA A 84 -5.16 -5.41 -7.06
CA ALA A 84 -6.57 -5.70 -6.79
C ALA A 84 -6.85 -5.76 -5.28
N VAL A 85 -7.75 -4.89 -4.82
CA VAL A 85 -8.16 -4.81 -3.41
C VAL A 85 -9.69 -4.75 -3.28
N THR A 86 -10.21 -5.09 -2.10
CA THR A 86 -11.65 -4.95 -1.82
C THR A 86 -11.93 -3.60 -1.16
N GLU A 87 -13.13 -3.05 -1.36
CA GLU A 87 -13.51 -1.80 -0.69
C GLU A 87 -13.40 -1.89 0.84
N ALA A 88 -13.68 -3.06 1.43
CA ALA A 88 -13.57 -3.31 2.87
C ALA A 88 -12.12 -3.19 3.40
N SER A 89 -11.12 -3.38 2.54
CA SER A 89 -9.70 -3.25 2.91
C SER A 89 -9.20 -1.80 2.97
N LEU A 90 -9.98 -0.85 2.46
CA LEU A 90 -9.60 0.56 2.42
C LEU A 90 -9.61 1.16 3.83
N ARG A 91 -8.47 1.76 4.22
CA ARG A 91 -8.33 2.45 5.51
C ARG A 91 -9.18 3.73 5.53
N ALA A 92 -9.85 3.99 6.65
CA ALA A 92 -10.78 5.13 6.81
C ALA A 92 -10.24 6.50 6.33
N PRO A 93 -8.97 6.89 6.57
CA PRO A 93 -8.46 8.18 6.11
C PRO A 93 -8.38 8.33 4.58
N LEU A 94 -8.22 7.23 3.84
CA LEU A 94 -8.05 7.22 2.39
C LEU A 94 -9.29 6.70 1.65
N ARG A 95 -10.17 5.96 2.33
CA ARG A 95 -11.36 5.33 1.75
C ARG A 95 -12.21 6.33 0.98
N GLY A 96 -12.55 7.47 1.60
CA GLY A 96 -13.40 8.47 0.96
C GLY A 96 -12.78 9.09 -0.31
N GLU A 97 -11.45 9.19 -0.36
CA GLU A 97 -10.74 9.73 -1.53
C GLU A 97 -10.68 8.70 -2.65
N ILE A 98 -10.26 7.47 -2.33
CA ILE A 98 -10.19 6.36 -3.28
C ILE A 98 -11.56 6.09 -3.90
N LEU A 99 -12.63 6.09 -3.10
CA LEU A 99 -13.98 5.87 -3.61
C LEU A 99 -14.51 7.02 -4.46
N ALA A 100 -14.06 8.24 -4.22
CA ALA A 100 -14.44 9.39 -5.04
C ALA A 100 -13.73 9.39 -6.41
N ASP A 101 -12.52 8.81 -6.48
CA ASP A 101 -11.75 8.66 -7.72
C ASP A 101 -12.07 7.34 -8.45
N ALA A 102 -12.78 6.40 -7.81
CA ALA A 102 -13.06 5.08 -8.36
C ALA A 102 -14.11 5.14 -9.47
N VAL A 103 -13.74 4.71 -10.67
CA VAL A 103 -14.61 4.67 -11.86
C VAL A 103 -15.02 3.24 -12.17
N ASP A 104 -16.32 3.01 -12.32
CA ASP A 104 -16.87 1.71 -12.71
C ASP A 104 -16.48 1.34 -14.15
N VAL A 105 -15.95 0.14 -14.35
CA VAL A 105 -15.56 -0.31 -15.69
C VAL A 105 -16.77 -0.49 -16.62
N MET A 106 -17.96 -0.66 -16.07
CA MET A 106 -19.21 -0.75 -16.84
C MET A 106 -19.81 0.63 -17.17
N ASP A 107 -19.45 1.68 -16.43
CA ASP A 107 -19.99 3.03 -16.55
C ASP A 107 -18.88 4.08 -16.47
N VAL A 108 -18.15 4.23 -17.59
CA VAL A 108 -17.03 5.17 -17.71
C VAL A 108 -17.53 6.50 -18.26
N PRO A 109 -17.34 7.62 -17.54
CA PRO A 109 -17.80 8.92 -18.02
C PRO A 109 -17.00 9.38 -19.24
N ALA A 110 -17.67 10.09 -20.15
CA ALA A 110 -17.04 10.62 -21.38
C ALA A 110 -15.94 11.65 -21.09
N THR A 111 -16.06 12.38 -19.97
CA THR A 111 -15.04 13.33 -19.48
C THR A 111 -14.76 13.04 -18.02
N LEU A 112 -13.47 12.99 -17.66
CA LEU A 112 -13.04 12.85 -16.27
C LEU A 112 -12.85 14.23 -15.67
N ALA A 113 -13.43 14.46 -14.49
CA ALA A 113 -13.08 15.62 -13.70
C ALA A 113 -11.63 15.42 -13.20
N PRO A 114 -10.73 16.39 -13.39
CA PRO A 114 -9.39 16.29 -12.83
C PRO A 114 -9.48 16.29 -11.30
N THR A 115 -9.18 15.15 -10.68
CA THR A 115 -9.07 15.05 -9.23
C THR A 115 -7.61 15.28 -8.83
N HIS A 116 -7.18 16.54 -8.85
CA HIS A 116 -5.92 16.93 -8.20
C HIS A 116 -6.10 16.92 -6.68
N ARG A 117 -6.01 15.74 -6.08
CA ARG A 117 -5.91 15.61 -4.63
C ARG A 117 -4.44 15.53 -4.24
N PRO A 118 -3.94 16.44 -3.38
CA PRO A 118 -2.56 16.35 -2.91
C PRO A 118 -2.35 15.00 -2.24
N LYS A 119 -1.34 14.23 -2.67
CA LYS A 119 -0.93 12.99 -1.99
C LYS A 119 -0.69 13.35 -0.52
N ARG A 120 -1.53 12.81 0.37
CA ARG A 120 -1.48 12.99 1.84
C ARG A 120 -0.32 12.23 2.48
N TRP A 121 0.87 12.35 1.91
CA TRP A 121 2.05 11.64 2.38
C TRP A 121 2.36 11.95 3.85
N ARG A 122 2.01 13.15 4.35
CA ARG A 122 2.13 13.52 5.77
C ARG A 122 1.37 12.56 6.69
N TRP A 123 0.23 12.03 6.27
CA TRP A 123 -0.51 11.03 7.05
C TRP A 123 0.26 9.73 7.26
N ARG A 124 1.24 9.43 6.39
CA ARG A 124 2.12 8.27 6.52
C ARG A 124 3.09 8.41 7.68
N LEU A 125 3.43 9.63 8.11
CA LEU A 125 4.21 9.84 9.34
C LEU A 125 3.41 9.39 10.57
N PHE A 126 2.11 9.67 10.61
CA PHE A 126 1.24 9.15 11.68
C PHE A 126 1.07 7.62 11.60
N ASP A 127 1.02 7.03 10.40
CA ASP A 127 1.05 5.56 10.23
C ASP A 127 2.36 4.96 10.80
N LEU A 128 3.51 5.61 10.59
CA LEU A 128 4.81 5.21 11.16
C LEU A 128 4.78 5.29 12.69
N LEU A 129 4.37 6.43 13.25
CA LEU A 129 4.25 6.63 14.70
C LEU A 129 3.32 5.60 15.36
N ALA A 130 2.14 5.37 14.79
CA ALA A 130 1.21 4.36 15.29
C ALA A 130 1.77 2.94 15.21
N THR A 131 2.66 2.66 14.26
CA THR A 131 3.34 1.37 14.14
C THR A 131 4.41 1.20 15.22
N LEU A 132 5.22 2.24 15.47
CA LEU A 132 6.18 2.27 16.58
C LEU A 132 5.48 2.08 17.93
N ASP A 133 4.41 2.82 18.18
CA ASP A 133 3.66 2.74 19.44
C ASP A 133 3.09 1.34 19.68
N ARG A 134 2.59 0.67 18.63
CA ARG A 134 2.14 -0.73 18.73
C ARG A 134 3.28 -1.69 19.03
N LEU A 135 4.44 -1.54 18.39
CA LEU A 135 5.61 -2.37 18.64
C LEU A 135 6.11 -2.22 20.09
N PHE A 136 6.14 -0.99 20.60
CA PHE A 136 6.53 -0.73 21.98
C PHE A 136 5.51 -1.29 22.97
N ALA A 137 4.21 -1.09 22.73
CA ALA A 137 3.17 -1.64 23.58
C ALA A 137 3.17 -3.18 23.60
N LEU A 138 3.40 -3.80 22.44
CA LEU A 138 3.49 -5.25 22.28
C LEU A 138 4.63 -5.86 23.11
N THR A 139 5.77 -5.18 23.16
CA THR A 139 6.99 -5.70 23.80
C THR A 139 7.22 -5.19 25.22
N ALA A 140 6.54 -4.12 25.64
CA ALA A 140 6.68 -3.51 26.97
C ALA A 140 6.51 -4.48 28.16
N PRO A 141 5.56 -5.44 28.17
CA PRO A 141 5.38 -6.32 29.32
C PRO A 141 6.35 -7.51 29.35
N LEU A 142 7.30 -7.60 28.40
CA LEU A 142 8.13 -8.78 28.20
C LEU A 142 9.58 -8.54 28.62
N THR A 143 10.31 -9.64 28.83
CA THR A 143 11.76 -9.68 28.88
C THR A 143 12.27 -10.32 27.58
N LEU A 144 13.56 -10.22 27.28
CA LEU A 144 14.14 -10.92 26.13
C LEU A 144 13.82 -12.42 26.17
N THR A 145 13.96 -13.06 27.32
CA THR A 145 13.66 -14.49 27.49
C THR A 145 12.19 -14.80 27.21
N THR A 146 11.24 -14.01 27.74
CA THR A 146 9.82 -14.28 27.47
C THR A 146 9.43 -13.96 26.02
N PHE A 147 10.08 -12.98 25.39
CA PHE A 147 9.92 -12.70 23.97
C PHE A 147 10.38 -13.86 23.09
N GLN A 148 11.58 -14.42 23.36
CA GLN A 148 12.13 -15.56 22.61
C GLN A 148 11.24 -16.82 22.69
N MET A 149 10.43 -16.94 23.74
CA MET A 149 9.50 -18.06 23.93
C MET A 149 8.11 -17.82 23.30
N ARG A 150 7.81 -16.62 22.81
CA ARG A 150 6.49 -16.23 22.27
C ARG A 150 6.55 -15.93 20.78
N GLU A 151 6.45 -16.98 19.97
CA GLU A 151 6.45 -16.92 18.51
C GLU A 151 5.40 -15.96 17.95
N GLU A 152 4.20 -15.93 18.52
CA GLU A 152 3.12 -15.03 18.10
C GLU A 152 3.47 -13.54 18.31
N VAL A 153 4.32 -13.23 19.30
CA VAL A 153 4.80 -11.87 19.54
C VAL A 153 5.95 -11.54 18.59
N GLN A 154 6.81 -12.51 18.30
CA GLN A 154 7.89 -12.38 17.31
C GLN A 154 7.30 -12.10 15.92
N ASP A 155 6.29 -12.86 15.50
CA ASP A 155 5.58 -12.66 14.23
C ASP A 155 4.91 -11.28 14.15
N ALA A 156 4.24 -10.86 15.24
CA ALA A 156 3.63 -9.54 15.30
C ALA A 156 4.67 -8.40 15.25
N ALA A 157 5.84 -8.60 15.86
CA ALA A 157 6.95 -7.66 15.79
C ALA A 157 7.53 -7.58 14.37
N LEU A 158 7.83 -8.72 13.74
CA LEU A 158 8.29 -8.79 12.35
C LEU A 158 7.31 -8.12 11.38
N LEU A 159 6.00 -8.38 11.54
CA LEU A 159 4.97 -7.71 10.74
C LEU A 159 4.93 -6.20 10.97
N GLY A 160 5.14 -5.75 12.21
CA GLY A 160 5.24 -4.33 12.54
C GLY A 160 6.45 -3.67 11.87
N LEU A 161 7.62 -4.32 11.90
CA LEU A 161 8.84 -3.87 11.23
C LEU A 161 8.67 -3.83 9.70
N LEU A 162 8.04 -4.85 9.11
CA LEU A 162 7.70 -4.87 7.68
C LEU A 162 6.81 -3.69 7.31
N ARG A 163 5.76 -3.43 8.10
CA ARG A 163 4.85 -2.28 7.90
C ARG A 163 5.56 -0.93 8.04
N LEU A 164 6.48 -0.82 9.00
CA LEU A 164 7.29 0.38 9.20
C LEU A 164 8.10 0.69 7.94
N GLY A 165 8.89 -0.28 7.46
CA GLY A 165 9.69 -0.14 6.25
C GLY A 165 8.86 0.11 5.00
N GLU A 166 7.75 -0.60 4.83
CA GLU A 166 6.81 -0.41 3.70
C GLU A 166 6.23 1.00 3.68
N THR A 167 5.94 1.59 4.85
CA THR A 167 5.32 2.91 4.93
C THR A 167 6.29 4.03 4.51
N THR A 168 7.60 3.84 4.70
CA THR A 168 8.62 4.84 4.31
C THR A 168 8.61 5.16 2.82
N LYS A 169 8.22 4.20 1.95
CA LYS A 169 8.18 4.39 0.49
C LYS A 169 7.19 5.48 0.05
N TYR A 170 6.21 5.79 0.89
CA TYR A 170 5.20 6.80 0.60
C TYR A 170 5.61 8.20 1.07
N ILE A 171 6.74 8.33 1.77
CA ILE A 171 7.33 9.62 2.14
C ILE A 171 8.13 10.13 0.92
N PRO A 172 7.89 11.37 0.43
CA PRO A 172 8.60 11.89 -0.74
C PRO A 172 10.12 11.90 -0.54
N GLN A 173 10.89 11.62 -1.58
CA GLN A 173 12.36 11.63 -1.51
C GLN A 173 12.89 12.98 -1.02
N SER A 174 12.29 14.09 -1.49
CA SER A 174 12.64 15.44 -1.05
C SER A 174 12.45 15.70 0.45
N VAL A 175 11.59 14.94 1.12
CA VAL A 175 11.41 14.97 2.59
C VAL A 175 12.49 14.09 3.23
N GLN A 176 12.69 12.87 2.71
CA GLN A 176 13.71 11.96 3.23
C GLN A 176 15.11 12.59 3.20
N ASP A 177 15.45 13.29 2.10
CA ASP A 177 16.75 13.95 1.91
C ASP A 177 16.99 15.10 2.91
N ARG A 178 15.93 15.75 3.39
CA ARG A 178 16.01 16.84 4.39
C ARG A 178 16.05 16.34 5.82
N HIS A 179 15.71 15.08 6.04
CA HIS A 179 15.68 14.45 7.35
C HIS A 179 16.61 13.22 7.39
N PRO A 180 17.92 13.37 7.11
CA PRO A 180 18.87 12.26 7.08
C PRO A 180 19.15 11.65 8.46
N GLU A 181 18.77 12.34 9.54
CA GLU A 181 18.78 11.80 10.91
C GLU A 181 17.85 10.60 11.09
N LEU A 182 16.84 10.45 10.23
CA LEU A 182 15.98 9.28 10.17
C LEU A 182 16.58 8.24 9.19
N PRO A 183 16.73 6.97 9.60
CA PRO A 183 17.42 5.95 8.80
C PRO A 183 16.51 5.36 7.71
N TRP A 184 16.00 6.19 6.80
CA TRP A 184 15.00 5.80 5.79
C TRP A 184 15.40 4.58 4.95
N ALA A 185 16.66 4.54 4.50
CA ALA A 185 17.18 3.42 3.71
C ALA A 185 17.19 2.12 4.52
N TYR A 186 17.71 2.15 5.76
CA TYR A 186 17.76 0.97 6.61
C TYR A 186 16.37 0.45 6.99
N LEU A 187 15.39 1.34 7.23
CA LEU A 187 14.00 0.93 7.45
C LEU A 187 13.42 0.18 6.25
N ARG A 188 13.74 0.64 5.03
CA ARG A 188 13.33 -0.03 3.79
C ARG A 188 14.02 -1.38 3.62
N ASP A 189 15.31 -1.46 3.95
CA ASP A 189 16.11 -2.68 3.84
C ASP A 189 15.66 -3.75 4.86
N ILE A 190 15.26 -3.36 6.08
CA ILE A 190 14.65 -4.25 7.07
C ILE A 190 13.39 -4.92 6.48
N ARG A 191 12.52 -4.15 5.81
CA ARG A 191 11.34 -4.72 5.14
C ARG A 191 11.72 -5.75 4.08
N ASN A 192 12.78 -5.52 3.31
CA ASN A 192 13.24 -6.46 2.30
C ASN A 192 13.80 -7.73 2.94
N LEU A 193 14.66 -7.61 3.96
CA LEU A 193 15.19 -8.73 4.71
C LEU A 193 14.05 -9.61 5.26
N ILE A 194 13.07 -9.01 5.95
CA ILE A 194 11.93 -9.73 6.52
C ILE A 194 11.09 -10.38 5.42
N ALA A 195 10.75 -9.65 4.36
CA ALA A 195 9.92 -10.20 3.29
C ALA A 195 10.55 -11.42 2.59
N HIS A 196 11.88 -11.53 2.56
CA HIS A 196 12.59 -12.61 1.88
C HIS A 196 13.04 -13.75 2.80
N ASP A 197 13.34 -13.47 4.08
CA ASP A 197 13.99 -14.43 4.99
C ASP A 197 13.40 -14.42 6.41
N TYR A 198 12.12 -14.05 6.57
CA TYR A 198 11.48 -13.92 7.90
C TYR A 198 11.64 -15.16 8.79
N PHE A 199 11.71 -16.36 8.19
CA PHE A 199 11.80 -17.64 8.91
C PHE A 199 13.17 -17.91 9.54
N SER A 200 14.22 -17.15 9.17
CA SER A 200 15.58 -17.31 9.67
C SER A 200 16.05 -16.17 10.57
N ILE A 201 15.19 -15.19 10.87
CA ILE A 201 15.59 -14.00 11.62
C ILE A 201 15.77 -14.33 13.10
N ASP A 202 16.95 -13.99 13.64
CA ASP A 202 17.24 -14.14 15.07
C ASP A 202 16.28 -13.25 15.91
N PRO A 203 15.46 -13.84 16.80
CA PRO A 203 14.56 -13.10 17.67
C PRO A 203 15.28 -12.08 18.58
N VAL A 204 16.56 -12.31 18.92
CA VAL A 204 17.35 -11.37 19.72
C VAL A 204 17.55 -10.05 18.96
N LEU A 205 17.82 -10.12 17.65
CA LEU A 205 17.94 -8.92 16.80
C LEU A 205 16.61 -8.17 16.70
N VAL A 206 15.50 -8.88 16.56
CA VAL A 206 14.15 -8.27 16.53
C VAL A 206 13.87 -7.54 17.85
N TRP A 207 14.20 -8.16 18.98
CA TRP A 207 14.03 -7.56 20.30
C TRP A 207 14.82 -6.25 20.44
N HIS A 208 16.12 -6.27 20.15
CA HIS A 208 16.97 -5.08 20.27
C HIS A 208 16.57 -3.97 19.29
N THR A 209 16.20 -4.34 18.06
CA THR A 209 15.65 -3.38 17.09
C THR A 209 14.43 -2.66 17.68
N VAL A 210 13.48 -3.40 18.25
CA VAL A 210 12.24 -2.83 18.78
C VAL A 210 12.44 -2.08 20.09
N ARG A 211 13.27 -2.58 21.01
CA ARG A 211 13.37 -2.05 22.38
C ARG A 211 14.45 -1.01 22.57
N ASP A 212 15.51 -1.04 21.77
CA ASP A 212 16.70 -0.22 22.00
C ASP A 212 16.92 0.78 20.85
N GLU A 213 16.70 0.38 19.60
CA GLU A 213 17.00 1.21 18.43
C GLU A 213 15.82 2.08 17.98
N LEU A 214 14.64 1.48 17.77
CA LEU A 214 13.46 2.18 17.29
C LEU A 214 12.91 3.31 18.21
N PRO A 215 13.03 3.26 19.55
CA PRO A 215 12.55 4.33 20.42
C PRO A 215 13.16 5.70 20.09
N ALA A 216 14.41 5.73 19.64
CA ALA A 216 15.08 6.97 19.25
C ALA A 216 14.44 7.65 18.02
N LEU A 217 13.76 6.88 17.16
CA LEU A 217 13.13 7.41 15.94
C LEU A 217 11.79 8.11 16.23
N ARG A 218 11.11 7.72 17.31
CA ARG A 218 9.78 8.26 17.65
C ARG A 218 9.77 9.79 17.81
N PRO A 219 10.62 10.43 18.63
CA PRO A 219 10.61 11.89 18.77
C PRO A 219 10.96 12.61 17.48
N LEU A 220 11.87 12.06 16.66
CA LEU A 220 12.25 12.62 15.36
C LEU A 220 11.07 12.58 14.37
N LEU A 221 10.38 11.45 14.28
CA LEU A 221 9.18 11.30 13.46
C LEU A 221 8.03 12.20 13.94
N GLN A 222 7.88 12.39 15.25
CA GLN A 222 6.88 13.29 15.81
C GLN A 222 7.19 14.76 15.46
N ALA A 223 8.44 15.20 15.65
CA ALA A 223 8.86 16.54 15.27
C ALA A 223 8.65 16.79 13.77
N LEU A 224 8.98 15.81 12.93
CA LEU A 224 8.70 15.87 11.50
C LEU A 224 7.20 15.96 11.23
N ALA A 225 6.40 15.11 11.87
CA ALA A 225 4.94 15.08 11.70
C ALA A 225 4.25 16.35 12.19
N ASP A 226 4.84 17.11 13.11
CA ASP A 226 4.33 18.39 13.62
C ASP A 226 4.89 19.60 12.86
N SER A 227 5.97 19.42 12.07
CA SER A 227 6.66 20.51 11.40
C SER A 227 5.73 21.25 10.41
N PRO A 228 5.65 22.60 10.50
CA PRO A 228 4.92 23.41 9.53
C PRO A 228 5.63 23.48 8.17
N GLU A 229 6.92 23.13 8.11
CA GLU A 229 7.70 23.11 6.85
C GLU A 229 7.13 22.11 5.84
N LEU A 230 6.38 21.10 6.31
CA LEU A 230 5.77 20.10 5.43
C LEU A 230 4.63 20.65 4.59
N ASP A 231 3.98 21.73 5.02
CA ASP A 231 2.92 22.40 4.25
C ASP A 231 3.52 23.15 3.04
N LEU A 232 4.83 23.43 3.07
CA LEU A 232 5.59 24.06 2.00
C LEU A 232 6.18 23.05 0.99
N ILE A 233 6.16 21.76 1.32
CA ILE A 233 6.61 20.71 0.42
C ILE A 233 5.41 20.29 -0.42
N PRO A 234 5.32 20.72 -1.70
CA PRO A 234 4.23 20.29 -2.54
C PRO A 234 4.22 18.76 -2.57
N SER A 235 3.03 18.16 -2.49
CA SER A 235 2.88 16.74 -2.79
C SER A 235 3.64 16.46 -4.08
N PRO A 236 4.45 15.39 -4.14
CA PRO A 236 5.24 15.09 -5.33
C PRO A 236 4.29 15.11 -6.53
N ARG A 237 4.60 15.95 -7.52
CA ARG A 237 3.91 15.93 -8.81
C ARG A 237 4.08 14.51 -9.38
N PRO A 238 3.05 13.98 -10.07
CA PRO A 238 3.10 12.65 -10.65
C PRO A 238 4.37 12.46 -11.48
#